data_AF-A0A0S7WES3-F1
#
_entry.id   AF-A0A0S7WES3-F1
#
_cell.length_a   1.000
_cell.length_b   1.000
_cell.length_c   1.000
_cell.angle_alpha   90.00
_cell.angle_beta   90.00
_cell.angle_gamma   90.00
#
_symmetry.space_group_name_H-M   'P 1'
#
loop_
_entity.id
_entity.type
_entity.pdbx_description
1 polymer ?
#
loop_
_entity_poly.entity_id
_entity_poly.type
_entity_poly.pdbx_seq_one_letter_code
_entity_poly.pdbx_strand_id
1 'polypeptide(L)'
;MRRWWQRERPTGVALFLFGVRWAAWGVAAFIVTLDILPETNVQREPVLLFVTLAENAAVTLYLPLMRPYVRSLFRRWVGEVNDILVMSLVDLSIALGIVHLSGGWDSPYYLYAVSSLLVTSSIVGLRANLLLAVGFVGTYIVILATAGEGADGPWLRGELNNFIVFL
;
A
#
# COMPACT_ATOMS: atom_id res chain seq x y z
N MET A 1 -3.34 -9.67 -29.67
CA MET A 1 -4.02 -9.36 -28.38
C MET A 1 -4.67 -10.59 -27.72
N ARG A 2 -5.52 -11.39 -28.39
CA ARG A 2 -6.21 -12.56 -27.78
C ARG A 2 -5.31 -13.68 -27.20
N ARG A 3 -4.12 -13.94 -27.77
CA ARG A 3 -3.19 -14.99 -27.27
C ARG A 3 -2.36 -14.56 -26.05
N TRP A 4 -2.28 -13.26 -25.77
CA TRP A 4 -1.54 -12.69 -24.63
C TRP A 4 -2.34 -12.80 -23.32
N TRP A 5 -3.66 -12.60 -23.41
CA TRP A 5 -4.64 -12.75 -22.32
C TRP A 5 -4.78 -14.17 -21.74
N GLN A 6 -4.19 -15.20 -22.38
CA GLN A 6 -4.28 -16.58 -21.91
C GLN A 6 -3.05 -17.05 -21.12
N ARG A 7 -1.90 -16.38 -21.25
CA ARG A 7 -0.64 -16.81 -20.59
C ARG A 7 -0.38 -16.13 -19.25
N GLU A 8 -0.92 -14.93 -19.07
CA GLU A 8 -0.69 -14.09 -17.88
C GLU A 8 -2.01 -13.66 -17.25
N ARG A 9 -3.00 -14.56 -17.17
CA ARG A 9 -4.23 -14.23 -16.44
C ARG A 9 -3.84 -13.93 -15.00
N PRO A 10 -4.10 -12.72 -14.47
CA PRO A 10 -4.16 -12.58 -13.02
C PRO A 10 -5.12 -13.67 -12.55
N THR A 11 -4.66 -14.51 -11.64
CA THR A 11 -5.48 -15.55 -11.03
C THR A 11 -6.76 -14.91 -10.51
N GLY A 12 -7.88 -15.65 -10.45
CA GLY A 12 -9.13 -15.10 -9.91
C GLY A 12 -8.93 -14.44 -8.53
N VAL A 13 -7.94 -14.94 -7.78
CA VAL A 13 -7.44 -14.37 -6.53
C VAL A 13 -6.89 -12.95 -6.70
N ALA A 14 -6.00 -12.68 -7.65
CA ALA A 14 -5.45 -11.34 -7.87
C ALA A 14 -6.54 -10.32 -8.25
N LEU A 15 -7.49 -10.70 -9.12
CA LEU A 15 -8.63 -9.85 -9.47
C LEU A 15 -9.52 -9.54 -8.27
N PHE A 16 -9.79 -10.56 -7.44
CA PHE A 16 -10.53 -10.38 -6.20
C PHE A 16 -9.80 -9.42 -5.25
N LEU A 17 -8.48 -9.57 -5.08
CA LEU A 17 -7.67 -8.71 -4.22
C LEU A 17 -7.59 -7.27 -4.74
N PHE A 18 -7.58 -7.06 -6.06
CA PHE A 18 -7.75 -5.73 -6.63
C PHE A 18 -9.13 -5.13 -6.28
N GLY A 19 -10.19 -5.94 -6.33
CA GLY A 19 -11.52 -5.53 -5.86
C GLY A 19 -11.53 -5.12 -4.39
N VAL A 20 -10.90 -5.92 -3.52
CA VAL A 20 -10.72 -5.61 -2.10
C VAL A 20 -9.95 -4.30 -1.91
N ARG A 21 -8.91 -4.06 -2.71
CA ARG A 21 -8.14 -2.82 -2.65
C ARG A 21 -8.96 -1.59 -3.05
N TRP A 22 -9.75 -1.68 -4.11
CA TRP A 22 -10.68 -0.62 -4.50
C TRP A 22 -11.75 -0.37 -3.43
N ALA A 23 -12.25 -1.41 -2.78
CA ALA A 23 -13.17 -1.28 -1.65
C ALA A 23 -12.49 -0.60 -0.45
N ALA A 24 -11.25 -0.98 -0.11
CA ALA A 24 -10.48 -0.37 0.97
C ALA A 24 -10.21 1.12 0.71
N TRP A 25 -9.86 1.48 -0.54
CA TRP A 25 -9.76 2.89 -0.95
C TRP A 25 -11.11 3.61 -0.83
N GLY A 26 -12.21 2.97 -1.23
CA GLY A 26 -13.56 3.54 -1.10
C GLY A 26 -13.96 3.81 0.35
N VAL A 27 -13.59 2.91 1.27
CA VAL A 27 -13.78 3.10 2.72
C VAL A 27 -12.96 4.30 3.20
N ALA A 28 -11.68 4.40 2.80
CA ALA A 28 -10.84 5.55 3.16
C ALA A 28 -11.45 6.87 2.65
N ALA A 29 -11.89 6.90 1.39
CA ALA A 29 -12.54 8.06 0.79
C ALA A 29 -13.83 8.44 1.52
N PHE A 30 -14.63 7.46 1.95
CA PHE A 30 -15.84 7.69 2.71
C PHE A 30 -15.54 8.30 4.09
N ILE A 31 -14.55 7.77 4.82
CA ILE A 31 -14.12 8.28 6.13
C ILE A 31 -13.65 9.73 6.02
N VAL A 32 -12.81 10.03 5.02
CA VAL A 32 -12.30 11.38 4.77
C VAL A 32 -13.43 12.33 4.37
N THR A 33 -14.37 11.90 3.52
CA THR A 33 -15.48 12.76 3.06
C THR A 33 -16.46 13.11 4.19
N LEU A 34 -16.56 12.26 5.22
CA LEU A 34 -17.40 12.50 6.38
C LEU A 34 -16.70 13.27 7.52
N ASP A 35 -15.46 13.71 7.32
CA ASP A 35 -14.63 14.39 8.33
C ASP A 35 -14.57 13.62 9.67
N ILE A 36 -14.56 12.28 9.63
CA ILE A 36 -14.50 11.41 10.83
C ILE A 36 -13.04 11.31 11.35
N LEU A 37 -12.16 12.21 10.93
CA LEU A 37 -10.71 12.14 11.19
C LEU A 37 -10.27 13.20 12.21
N PRO A 38 -9.18 12.93 12.96
CA PRO A 38 -8.58 13.93 13.85
C PRO A 38 -8.23 15.22 13.09
N GLU A 39 -8.54 16.38 13.67
CA GLU A 39 -8.36 17.71 13.03
C GLU A 39 -6.93 17.98 12.54
N THR A 40 -5.93 17.31 13.14
CA THR A 40 -4.52 17.41 12.77
C THR A 40 -4.21 16.91 11.35
N ASN A 41 -5.02 16.01 10.78
CA ASN A 41 -4.74 15.38 9.48
C ASN A 41 -5.59 15.95 8.33
N VAL A 42 -6.74 16.57 8.63
CA VAL A 42 -7.79 16.97 7.65
C VAL A 42 -7.25 17.76 6.44
N GLN A 43 -6.23 18.60 6.61
CA GLN A 43 -5.68 19.42 5.52
C GLN A 43 -4.91 18.60 4.46
N ARG A 44 -4.32 17.45 4.83
CA ARG A 44 -3.52 16.62 3.92
C ARG A 44 -4.34 15.52 3.26
N GLU A 45 -5.45 15.14 3.87
CA GLU A 45 -6.29 14.02 3.44
C GLU A 45 -6.77 14.10 1.99
N PRO A 46 -7.22 15.25 1.44
CA PRO A 46 -7.63 15.31 0.04
C PRO A 46 -6.48 14.97 -0.92
N VAL A 47 -5.26 15.41 -0.60
CA VAL A 47 -4.07 15.13 -1.41
C VAL A 47 -3.73 13.65 -1.35
N LEU A 48 -3.77 13.05 -0.15
CA LEU A 48 -3.49 11.62 0.04
C LEU A 48 -4.53 10.73 -0.65
N LEU A 49 -5.81 11.14 -0.68
CA LEU A 49 -6.85 10.47 -1.46
C LEU A 49 -6.56 10.50 -2.97
N PHE A 50 -6.15 11.65 -3.51
CA PHE A 50 -5.81 11.74 -4.93
C PHE A 50 -4.57 10.90 -5.27
N VAL A 51 -3.55 10.91 -4.40
CA VAL A 51 -2.33 10.10 -4.57
C VAL A 51 -2.67 8.60 -4.54
N THR A 52 -3.44 8.14 -3.56
CA THR A 52 -3.88 6.73 -3.46
C THR A 52 -4.77 6.32 -4.63
N LEU A 53 -5.64 7.20 -5.12
CA LEU A 53 -6.45 6.95 -6.30
C LEU A 53 -5.56 6.76 -7.55
N ALA A 54 -4.61 7.67 -7.76
CA ALA A 54 -3.69 7.62 -8.89
C ALA A 54 -2.80 6.38 -8.84
N GLU A 55 -2.29 6.03 -7.67
CA GLU A 55 -1.53 4.81 -7.41
C GLU A 55 -2.38 3.56 -7.71
N ASN A 56 -3.57 3.46 -7.13
CA ASN A 56 -4.45 2.31 -7.31
C ASN A 56 -4.86 2.12 -8.79
N ALA A 57 -5.11 3.22 -9.50
CA ALA A 57 -5.32 3.21 -10.94
C ALA A 57 -4.06 2.74 -11.70
N ALA A 58 -2.89 3.27 -11.36
CA ALA A 58 -1.63 2.90 -12.01
C ALA A 58 -1.31 1.42 -11.83
N VAL A 59 -1.49 0.85 -10.63
CA VAL A 59 -1.24 -0.57 -10.36
C VAL A 59 -2.27 -1.46 -11.04
N THR A 60 -3.55 -1.08 -11.03
CA THR A 60 -4.61 -1.79 -11.76
C THR A 60 -4.33 -1.82 -13.27
N LEU A 61 -3.85 -0.70 -13.82
CA LEU A 61 -3.54 -0.55 -15.24
C LEU A 61 -2.12 -1.01 -15.61
N TYR A 62 -1.29 -1.36 -14.63
CA TYR A 62 0.12 -1.72 -14.85
C TYR A 62 0.24 -2.91 -15.80
N LEU A 63 -0.40 -4.04 -15.43
CA LEU A 63 -0.38 -5.26 -16.23
C LEU A 63 -0.95 -5.06 -17.64
N PRO A 64 -2.16 -4.49 -17.84
CA PRO A 64 -2.76 -4.40 -19.17
C PRO A 64 -2.13 -3.33 -20.09
N LEU A 65 -1.63 -2.21 -19.55
CA LEU A 65 -1.25 -1.05 -20.37
C LEU A 65 0.23 -0.66 -20.24
N MET A 66 0.78 -0.63 -19.03
CA MET A 66 2.08 -0.01 -18.78
C MET A 66 3.25 -0.99 -18.86
N ARG A 67 3.01 -2.28 -18.59
CA ARG A 67 4.05 -3.31 -18.51
C ARG A 67 4.97 -3.39 -19.74
N PRO A 68 4.51 -3.30 -20.99
CA PRO A 68 5.40 -3.35 -22.16
C PRO A 68 6.42 -2.21 -22.16
N TYR A 69 5.96 -1.00 -21.82
CA TYR A 69 6.78 0.21 -21.77
C TYR A 69 7.76 0.14 -20.59
N VAL A 70 7.26 -0.19 -19.39
CA VAL A 70 8.06 -0.27 -18.17
C VAL A 70 9.13 -1.35 -18.29
N ARG A 71 8.79 -2.54 -18.82
CA ARG A 71 9.77 -3.61 -19.05
C ARG A 71 10.86 -3.21 -20.03
N SER A 72 10.52 -2.47 -21.08
CA SER A 72 11.51 -1.95 -22.05
C SER A 72 12.49 -0.97 -21.39
N LEU A 73 11.99 -0.12 -20.48
CA LEU A 73 12.79 0.82 -19.73
C LEU A 73 13.70 0.09 -18.72
N PHE A 74 13.15 -0.81 -17.90
CA PHE A 74 13.94 -1.57 -16.92
C PHE A 74 15.05 -2.39 -17.57
N ARG A 75 14.76 -3.05 -18.70
CA ARG A 75 15.76 -3.81 -19.45
C ARG A 75 16.92 -2.94 -19.93
N ARG A 76 16.67 -1.67 -20.23
CA ARG A 76 17.69 -0.70 -20.69
C ARG A 76 18.59 -0.21 -19.55
N TRP A 77 18.04 -0.02 -18.35
CA TRP A 77 18.74 0.61 -17.23
C TRP A 77 19.32 -0.38 -16.21
N VAL A 78 18.60 -1.45 -15.90
CA VAL A 78 18.91 -2.36 -14.77
C VAL A 78 19.15 -3.80 -15.23
N GLY A 79 18.82 -4.14 -16.47
CA GLY A 79 18.96 -5.48 -17.04
C GLY A 79 17.73 -6.37 -16.82
N GLU A 80 17.92 -7.69 -16.76
CA GLU A 80 16.82 -8.64 -16.53
C GLU A 80 16.46 -8.72 -15.05
N VAL A 81 15.55 -7.84 -14.62
CA VAL A 81 14.98 -7.82 -13.27
C VAL A 81 13.51 -8.23 -13.33
N ASN A 82 13.02 -8.85 -12.26
CA ASN A 82 11.60 -9.13 -12.08
C ASN A 82 10.82 -7.81 -11.91
N ASP A 83 10.27 -7.29 -13.00
CA ASP A 83 9.55 -6.02 -13.08
C ASP A 83 8.36 -5.98 -12.12
N ILE A 84 7.67 -7.10 -11.95
CA ILE A 84 6.52 -7.24 -11.07
C ILE A 84 6.94 -7.06 -9.61
N LEU A 85 8.02 -7.72 -9.18
CA LEU A 85 8.50 -7.59 -7.80
C LEU A 85 8.91 -6.14 -7.49
N VAL A 86 9.61 -5.48 -8.42
CA VAL A 86 10.03 -4.08 -8.24
C VAL A 86 8.81 -3.16 -8.13
N MET A 87 7.84 -3.30 -9.03
CA MET A 87 6.63 -2.48 -9.01
C MET A 87 5.77 -2.74 -7.77
N SER A 88 5.68 -4.00 -7.32
CA SER A 88 5.05 -4.37 -6.06
C SER A 88 5.73 -3.76 -4.84
N LEU A 89 7.06 -3.69 -4.82
CA LEU A 89 7.81 -3.02 -3.75
C LEU A 89 7.57 -1.51 -3.76
N VAL A 90 7.53 -0.89 -4.94
CA VAL A 90 7.22 0.54 -5.09
C VAL A 90 5.82 0.83 -4.58
N ASP A 91 4.83 0.06 -4.99
CA ASP A 91 3.44 0.13 -4.52
C ASP A 91 3.36 0.00 -2.99
N LEU A 92 3.99 -1.03 -2.42
CA LEU A 92 4.01 -1.23 -0.97
C LEU A 92 4.67 -0.04 -0.22
N SER A 93 5.75 0.50 -0.78
CA SER A 93 6.47 1.62 -0.18
C SER A 93 5.65 2.91 -0.21
N ILE A 94 4.94 3.17 -1.31
CA ILE A 94 4.05 4.33 -1.44
C ILE A 94 2.89 4.19 -0.46
N ALA A 95 2.23 3.04 -0.42
CA ALA A 95 1.12 2.78 0.50
C ALA A 95 1.52 2.93 1.97
N LEU A 96 2.69 2.41 2.37
CA LEU A 96 3.24 2.61 3.72
C LEU A 96 3.60 4.07 4.00
N GLY A 97 4.16 4.78 3.01
CA GLY A 97 4.41 6.21 3.10
C GLY A 97 3.14 7.03 3.34
N ILE A 98 2.03 6.67 2.67
CA ILE A 98 0.73 7.31 2.88
C ILE A 98 0.22 7.06 4.30
N VAL A 99 0.32 5.84 4.81
CA VAL A 99 -0.06 5.52 6.21
C VAL A 99 0.76 6.35 7.20
N HIS A 100 2.06 6.47 6.97
CA HIS A 100 2.92 7.31 7.80
C HIS A 100 2.51 8.79 7.76
N LEU A 101 2.18 9.32 6.58
CA LEU A 101 1.79 10.72 6.40
C LEU A 101 0.37 11.05 6.94
N SER A 102 -0.50 10.05 7.07
CA SER A 102 -1.89 10.17 7.54
C SER A 102 -2.08 9.86 9.03
N GLY A 103 -0.99 9.75 9.79
CA GLY A 103 -1.06 9.60 11.25
C GLY A 103 -1.01 8.16 11.78
N GLY A 104 -0.49 7.20 11.01
CA GLY A 104 -0.18 5.88 11.52
C GLY A 104 -1.41 5.05 11.89
N TRP A 105 -1.68 4.88 13.19
CA TRP A 105 -2.69 3.95 13.71
C TRP A 105 -4.13 4.34 13.37
N ASP A 106 -4.43 5.63 13.35
CA ASP A 106 -5.76 6.16 13.00
C ASP A 106 -5.90 6.47 11.50
N SER A 107 -4.95 5.99 10.69
CA SER A 107 -4.95 6.22 9.25
C SER A 107 -6.15 5.51 8.60
N PRO A 108 -6.97 6.23 7.81
CA PRO A 108 -8.04 5.60 7.04
C PRO A 108 -7.48 4.68 5.93
N TYR A 109 -6.18 4.76 5.64
CA TYR A 109 -5.49 4.01 4.59
C TYR A 109 -4.86 2.70 5.07
N TYR A 110 -5.02 2.30 6.34
CA TYR A 110 -4.45 1.03 6.82
C TYR A 110 -4.90 -0.19 5.99
N LEU A 111 -6.21 -0.31 5.75
CA LEU A 111 -6.77 -1.39 4.93
C LEU A 111 -6.23 -1.36 3.49
N TYR A 112 -5.96 -0.17 2.98
CA TYR A 112 -5.35 0.02 1.66
C TYR A 112 -3.91 -0.50 1.64
N ALA A 113 -3.08 -0.16 2.63
CA ALA A 113 -1.71 -0.66 2.72
C ALA A 113 -1.63 -2.19 2.90
N VAL A 114 -2.51 -2.77 3.72
CA VAL A 114 -2.62 -4.23 3.86
C VAL A 114 -3.01 -4.88 2.53
N SER A 115 -3.95 -4.29 1.79
CA SER A 115 -4.36 -4.81 0.49
C SER A 115 -3.23 -4.76 -0.56
N SER A 116 -2.34 -3.76 -0.50
CA SER A 116 -1.13 -3.69 -1.34
C SER A 116 -0.19 -4.87 -1.08
N LEU A 117 0.03 -5.21 0.19
CA LEU A 117 0.79 -6.40 0.56
C LEU A 117 0.13 -7.65 0.00
N LEU A 118 -1.18 -7.84 0.22
CA LEU A 118 -1.91 -9.05 -0.21
C LEU A 118 -1.87 -9.24 -1.72
N VAL A 119 -2.09 -8.18 -2.51
CA VAL A 119 -1.98 -8.23 -3.97
C VAL A 119 -0.59 -8.69 -4.37
N THR A 120 0.46 -8.09 -3.80
CA THR A 120 1.84 -8.48 -4.05
C THR A 120 2.09 -9.94 -3.67
N SER A 121 1.72 -10.35 -2.46
CA SER A 121 1.85 -11.70 -1.92
C SER A 121 1.22 -12.77 -2.81
N SER A 122 0.14 -12.43 -3.53
CA SER A 122 -0.53 -13.36 -4.45
C SER A 122 0.23 -13.61 -5.75
N ILE A 123 1.20 -12.75 -6.09
CA ILE A 123 1.93 -12.78 -7.36
C ILE A 123 3.36 -13.30 -7.17
N VAL A 124 3.98 -13.05 -6.03
CA VAL A 124 5.35 -13.52 -5.71
C VAL A 124 5.37 -14.91 -5.05
N GLY A 125 6.47 -15.63 -5.26
CA GLY A 125 6.70 -16.93 -4.64
C GLY A 125 6.88 -16.87 -3.11
N LEU A 126 6.69 -18.01 -2.44
CA LEU A 126 6.66 -18.13 -0.97
C LEU A 126 7.83 -17.46 -0.24
N ARG A 127 9.06 -17.62 -0.72
CA ARG A 127 10.26 -17.02 -0.08
C ARG A 127 10.23 -15.50 -0.11
N ALA A 128 9.91 -14.91 -1.27
CA ALA A 128 9.79 -13.46 -1.42
C ALA A 128 8.62 -12.93 -0.58
N ASN A 129 7.52 -13.69 -0.52
CA ASN A 129 6.37 -13.33 0.31
C ASN A 129 6.70 -13.28 1.81
N LEU A 130 7.47 -14.24 2.33
CA LEU A 130 7.92 -14.23 3.73
C LEU A 130 8.78 -13.00 4.03
N LEU A 131 9.73 -12.67 3.14
CA LEU A 131 10.57 -11.48 3.30
C LEU A 131 9.76 -10.20 3.26
N LEU A 132 8.77 -10.11 2.36
CA LEU A 132 7.87 -8.96 2.27
C LEU A 132 6.98 -8.82 3.49
N ALA A 133 6.45 -9.93 4.02
CA ALA A 133 5.63 -9.90 5.24
C ALA A 133 6.45 -9.43 6.44
N VAL A 134 7.66 -9.96 6.63
CA VAL A 134 8.56 -9.53 7.70
C VAL A 134 8.96 -8.06 7.52
N GLY A 135 9.31 -7.66 6.30
CA GLY A 135 9.67 -6.28 5.98
C GLY A 135 8.51 -5.30 6.19
N PHE A 136 7.30 -5.70 5.81
CA PHE A 136 6.08 -4.92 6.03
C PHE A 136 5.82 -4.74 7.52
N VAL A 137 5.83 -5.83 8.30
CA VAL A 137 5.63 -5.76 9.75
C VAL A 137 6.69 -4.88 10.40
N GLY A 138 7.96 -5.06 10.06
CA GLY A 138 9.06 -4.24 10.59
C GLY A 138 8.90 -2.76 10.24
N THR A 139 8.59 -2.45 8.98
CA THR A 139 8.38 -1.06 8.52
C THR A 139 7.14 -0.46 9.16
N TYR A 140 6.07 -1.24 9.29
CA TYR A 140 4.84 -0.81 9.95
C TYR A 140 5.09 -0.49 11.43
N ILE A 141 5.85 -1.33 12.15
CA ILE A 141 6.27 -1.05 13.53
C ILE A 141 7.07 0.25 13.61
N VAL A 142 8.00 0.50 12.67
CA VAL A 142 8.76 1.76 12.61
C VAL A 142 7.83 2.95 12.34
N ILE A 143 6.87 2.81 11.42
CA ILE A 143 5.87 3.83 11.15
C ILE A 143 5.06 4.11 12.41
N LEU A 144 4.61 3.11 13.15
CA LEU A 144 3.90 3.30 14.43
C LEU A 144 4.78 3.95 15.50
N ALA A 145 6.08 3.62 15.52
CA ALA A 145 7.00 4.23 16.47
C ALA A 145 7.26 5.72 16.18
N THR A 146 7.13 6.13 14.91
CA THR A 146 7.49 7.47 14.44
C THR A 146 6.29 8.37 14.14
N ALA A 147 5.17 7.80 13.71
CA ALA A 147 3.90 8.46 13.50
C ALA A 147 3.05 8.28 14.76
N GLY A 148 2.95 9.34 15.58
CA GLY A 148 1.92 9.42 16.60
C GLY A 148 0.60 9.85 16.00
N GLU A 149 -0.34 10.27 16.85
CA GLU A 149 -1.62 10.86 16.46
C GLU A 149 -1.40 12.17 15.66
N GLY A 150 -0.96 12.04 14.39
CA GLY A 150 -0.45 13.13 13.56
C GLY A 150 0.96 13.61 13.98
N ALA A 151 1.93 13.54 13.08
CA ALA A 151 3.30 14.13 13.08
C ALA A 151 4.21 14.08 14.34
N ASP A 152 3.72 13.72 15.53
CA ASP A 152 4.42 13.73 16.82
C ASP A 152 4.25 12.35 17.50
N GLY A 153 5.24 11.47 17.35
CA GLY A 153 5.25 10.09 17.88
C GLY A 153 4.98 9.93 19.39
N PRO A 154 4.29 8.86 19.83
CA PRO A 154 3.89 8.64 21.23
C PRO A 154 5.03 8.11 22.12
N TRP A 155 6.21 7.84 21.56
CA TRP A 155 7.41 7.48 22.32
C TRP A 155 8.24 8.70 22.75
N LEU A 156 7.96 9.89 22.21
CA LEU A 156 8.60 11.15 22.60
C LEU A 156 7.95 11.79 23.84
N ARG A 157 6.77 11.32 24.23
CA ARG A 157 6.09 11.70 25.48
C ARG A 157 5.79 10.42 26.24
N GLY A 158 6.24 10.31 27.49
CA GLY A 158 6.28 9.06 28.26
C GLY A 158 4.93 8.43 28.63
N GLU A 159 4.06 8.17 27.66
CA GLU A 159 2.78 7.48 27.83
C GLU A 159 2.91 5.98 27.53
N LEU A 160 3.80 5.32 28.26
CA LEU A 160 3.96 3.86 28.25
C LEU A 160 2.80 3.11 28.96
N ASN A 161 1.72 3.79 29.35
CA ASN A 161 0.66 3.17 30.17
C ASN A 161 -0.45 2.47 29.39
N ASN A 162 -0.62 2.72 28.08
CA ASN A 162 -1.77 2.15 27.35
C ASN A 162 -1.47 0.82 26.64
N PHE A 163 -0.22 0.33 26.63
CA PHE A 163 0.13 -0.95 26.00
C PHE A 163 -0.30 -2.18 26.82
N ILE A 164 -0.68 -2.02 28.08
CA ILE A 164 -1.05 -3.11 29.00
C ILE A 164 -2.57 -3.39 29.02
N VAL A 165 -3.40 -2.52 28.42
CA VAL A 165 -4.88 -2.69 28.49
C VAL A 165 -5.42 -3.67 27.43
N PHE A 166 -4.61 -4.08 26.46
CA PHE A 166 -5.03 -4.95 25.35
C PHE A 166 -4.31 -6.31 25.26
N LEU A 167 -3.61 -6.73 26.31
CA LEU A 167 -3.12 -8.11 26.51
C LEU A 167 -3.83 -8.75 27.71
#